data_AF-A0A259U158-F1
#
_entry.id   AF-A0A259U158-F1
#
_cell.length_a   1.000
_cell.length_b   1.000
_cell.length_c   1.000
_cell.angle_alpha   90.00
_cell.angle_beta   90.00
_cell.angle_gamma   90.00
#
_symmetry.space_group_name_H-M   'P 1'
#
loop_
_entity.id
_entity.type
_entity.pdbx_description
1 polymer ?
#
loop_
_entity_poly.entity_id
_entity_poly.type
_entity_poly.pdbx_seq_one_letter_code
_entity_poly.pdbx_strand_id
1 'polypeptide(L)'
;MKISDDTTWKALTFVAATGAALTTHWALKNGWQAITGKKPPTNPAARETAWTEALIWTAASSLAGGLAKLVAKRHAGAFKEGDVPVLGA
;
A
#
# COMPACT_ATOMS: atom_id res chain seq x y z
N MET A 1 -25.19 2.47 -23.82
CA MET A 1 -24.61 2.40 -22.45
C MET A 1 -23.70 3.61 -22.31
N LYS A 2 -24.17 4.71 -21.69
CA LYS A 2 -23.35 5.91 -21.48
C LYS A 2 -22.40 5.61 -20.32
N ILE A 3 -21.10 5.60 -20.59
CA ILE A 3 -20.09 5.52 -19.53
C ILE A 3 -20.10 6.90 -18.87
N SER A 4 -20.61 6.98 -17.65
CA SER A 4 -20.61 8.21 -16.86
C SER A 4 -19.18 8.57 -16.48
N ASP A 5 -18.87 9.85 -16.35
CA ASP A 5 -17.54 10.33 -15.93
C ASP A 5 -17.08 9.69 -14.62
N ASP A 6 -18.01 9.43 -13.68
CA ASP A 6 -17.76 8.69 -12.44
C ASP A 6 -17.24 7.26 -12.68
N THR A 7 -17.71 6.59 -13.73
CA THR A 7 -17.28 5.22 -14.06
C THR A 7 -15.87 5.24 -14.65
N THR A 8 -15.57 6.21 -15.50
CA THR A 8 -14.22 6.44 -16.04
C THR A 8 -13.24 6.77 -14.92
N TRP A 9 -13.64 7.63 -13.98
CA TRP A 9 -12.82 7.97 -12.82
C TRP A 9 -12.59 6.77 -11.89
N LYS A 10 -13.63 6.00 -11.59
CA LYS A 10 -13.49 4.77 -10.78
C LYS A 10 -12.59 3.73 -11.46
N ALA A 11 -12.70 3.57 -12.77
CA ALA A 11 -11.83 2.68 -13.53
C ALA A 11 -10.37 3.13 -13.47
N LEU A 12 -10.11 4.43 -13.65
CA LEU A 12 -8.77 4.99 -13.59
C LEU A 12 -8.14 4.83 -12.19
N THR A 13 -8.89 5.14 -11.14
CA THR A 13 -8.40 4.96 -9.76
C THR A 13 -8.16 3.49 -9.43
N PHE A 14 -8.99 2.57 -9.93
CA PHE A 14 -8.77 1.13 -9.77
C PHE A 14 -7.48 0.66 -10.44
N VAL A 15 -7.22 1.09 -11.68
CA VAL A 15 -5.98 0.77 -12.39
C VAL A 15 -4.77 1.36 -11.66
N ALA A 16 -4.88 2.61 -11.21
CA ALA A 16 -3.82 3.26 -10.45
C ALA A 16 -3.53 2.54 -9.11
N ALA A 17 -4.57 2.16 -8.37
CA ALA A 17 -4.44 1.44 -7.11
C ALA A 17 -3.82 0.06 -7.31
N THR A 18 -4.21 -0.64 -8.37
CA THR A 18 -3.63 -1.95 -8.74
C THR A 18 -2.16 -1.81 -9.11
N GLY A 19 -1.81 -0.82 -9.94
CA GLY A 19 -0.43 -0.53 -10.30
C GLY A 19 0.44 -0.17 -9.08
N ALA A 20 -0.10 0.63 -8.16
CA ALA A 20 0.55 0.95 -6.90
C ALA A 20 0.77 -0.30 -6.06
N ALA A 21 -0.24 -1.15 -5.89
CA ALA A 21 -0.13 -2.38 -5.12
C ALA A 21 0.93 -3.34 -5.69
N LEU A 22 0.96 -3.53 -7.01
CA LEU A 22 1.97 -4.36 -7.68
C LEU A 22 3.38 -3.79 -7.50
N THR A 23 3.54 -2.48 -7.65
CA THR A 23 4.83 -1.80 -7.47
C THR A 23 5.30 -1.90 -6.03
N THR A 24 4.42 -1.69 -5.05
CA THR A 24 4.70 -1.88 -3.63
C THR A 24 5.15 -3.31 -3.36
N HIS A 25 4.44 -4.31 -3.89
CA HIS A 25 4.78 -5.72 -3.69
C HIS A 25 6.15 -6.08 -4.29
N TRP A 26 6.45 -5.54 -5.48
CA TRP A 26 7.76 -5.69 -6.11
C TRP A 26 8.86 -5.01 -5.31
N ALA A 27 8.65 -3.76 -4.86
CA ALA A 27 9.61 -3.00 -4.07
C ALA A 27 9.90 -3.68 -2.72
N LEU A 28 8.86 -4.19 -2.05
CA LEU A 28 9.01 -4.97 -0.82
C LEU A 28 9.85 -6.23 -1.06
N LYS A 29 9.55 -6.98 -2.13
CA LYS A 29 10.27 -8.21 -2.46
C LYS A 29 11.75 -7.95 -2.78
N ASN A 30 12.03 -6.95 -3.60
CA ASN A 30 13.40 -6.59 -3.97
C ASN A 30 14.15 -5.95 -2.81
N GLY A 31 13.51 -5.11 -2.01
CA GLY A 31 14.11 -4.51 -0.81
C GLY A 31 14.51 -5.58 0.21
N TRP A 32 13.64 -6.56 0.44
CA TRP A 32 13.98 -7.68 1.31
C TRP A 32 15.14 -8.51 0.76
N GLN A 33 15.11 -8.86 -0.53
CA GLN A 33 16.18 -9.61 -1.16
C GLN A 33 17.50 -8.83 -1.18
N ALA A 34 17.48 -7.51 -1.32
CA ALA A 34 18.66 -6.66 -1.29
C ALA A 34 19.29 -6.59 0.10
N ILE A 35 18.47 -6.57 1.16
CA ILE A 35 18.97 -6.45 2.55
C ILE A 35 19.36 -7.81 3.13
N THR A 36 18.60 -8.87 2.85
CA THR A 36 18.79 -10.20 3.45
C THR A 36 19.50 -11.19 2.53
N GLY A 37 19.61 -10.89 1.22
CA GLY A 37 20.12 -11.80 0.21
C GLY A 37 19.19 -12.98 -0.11
N LYS A 38 18.01 -13.07 0.54
CA LYS A 38 17.09 -14.20 0.46
C LYS A 38 15.74 -13.78 -0.13
N LYS A 39 15.06 -14.72 -0.80
CA LYS A 39 13.69 -14.49 -1.27
C LYS A 39 12.78 -14.26 -0.05
N PRO A 40 11.88 -13.26 -0.06
CA PRO A 40 11.02 -12.97 1.06
C PRO A 40 10.14 -14.17 1.44
N PRO A 41 9.80 -14.33 2.73
CA PRO A 41 9.01 -15.44 3.24
C PRO A 41 7.54 -15.29 2.80
N THR A 42 7.25 -15.60 1.53
CA THR A 42 5.88 -15.59 0.97
C THR A 42 5.14 -16.90 1.28
N ASN A 43 5.82 -17.89 1.88
CA ASN A 43 5.21 -19.13 2.31
C ASN A 43 5.29 -19.31 3.84
N PRO A 44 4.33 -18.77 4.60
CA PRO A 44 4.25 -18.97 6.06
C PRO A 44 4.03 -20.45 6.49
N ALA A 45 3.82 -21.37 5.55
CA ALA A 45 3.72 -22.82 5.80
C ALA A 45 5.01 -23.61 5.48
N ALA A 46 6.08 -22.95 5.00
CA ALA A 46 7.36 -23.61 4.80
C ALA A 46 8.15 -23.66 6.13
N ARG A 47 8.49 -24.88 6.56
CA ARG A 47 9.22 -25.24 7.79
C ARG A 47 10.58 -24.53 7.97
N GLU A 48 11.08 -23.86 6.95
CA GLU A 48 12.38 -23.19 6.90
C GLU A 48 12.29 -21.66 7.13
N THR A 49 11.09 -21.10 7.30
CA THR A 49 10.95 -19.72 7.75
C THR A 49 11.02 -19.66 9.27
N ALA A 50 12.16 -19.20 9.80
CA ALA A 50 12.31 -18.97 11.23
C ALA A 50 11.25 -17.95 11.66
N TRP A 51 10.47 -18.25 12.71
CA TRP A 51 9.44 -17.37 13.27
C TRP A 51 9.92 -15.93 13.50
N THR A 52 11.18 -15.77 13.87
CA THR A 52 11.85 -14.48 14.03
C THR A 52 11.84 -13.65 12.74
N GLU A 53 12.06 -14.28 11.60
CA GLU A 53 12.15 -13.61 10.30
C GLU A 53 10.76 -13.18 9.79
N ALA A 54 9.74 -14.00 10.05
CA ALA A 54 8.34 -13.64 9.81
C ALA A 54 7.89 -12.46 10.69
N LEU A 55 8.31 -12.43 11.97
CA LEU A 55 8.01 -11.35 12.89
C LEU A 55 8.70 -10.04 12.46
N ILE A 56 9.98 -10.09 12.08
CA ILE A 56 10.72 -8.92 11.58
C ILE A 56 10.07 -8.37 10.30
N TRP A 57 9.71 -9.24 9.37
CA TRP A 57 9.03 -8.84 8.14
C TRP A 57 7.68 -8.16 8.41
N THR A 58 6.90 -8.74 9.33
CA THR A 58 5.58 -8.20 9.69
C THR A 58 5.71 -6.84 10.38
N ALA A 59 6.66 -6.70 11.31
CA ALA A 59 6.93 -5.45 12.00
C ALA A 59 7.40 -4.35 11.02
N ALA A 60 8.35 -4.67 10.14
CA ALA A 60 8.85 -3.74 9.13
C ALA A 60 7.74 -3.30 8.16
N SER A 61 6.94 -4.26 7.67
CA SER A 61 5.82 -3.97 6.76
C SER A 61 4.74 -3.11 7.43
N SER A 62 4.44 -3.38 8.71
CA SER A 62 3.46 -2.61 9.47
C SER A 62 3.94 -1.19 9.74
N LEU A 63 5.22 -1.02 10.08
CA LEU A 63 5.83 0.29 10.30
C LEU A 63 5.81 1.13 9.01
N ALA A 64 6.22 0.54 7.88
CA ALA A 64 6.20 1.20 6.59
C ALA A 64 4.77 1.63 6.19
N GLY A 65 3.78 0.75 6.35
CA GLY A 65 2.38 1.07 6.08
C GLY A 65 1.81 2.15 7.00
N GLY A 66 2.21 2.16 8.28
CA GLY A 66 1.85 3.19 9.25
C GLY A 66 2.41 4.55 8.87
N LEU A 67 3.69 4.62 8.50
CA LEU A 67 4.35 5.84 8.04
C LEU A 67 3.73 6.36 6.74
N ALA A 68 3.44 5.47 5.77
CA ALA A 68 2.77 5.85 4.54
C ALA A 68 1.40 6.50 4.81
N LYS A 69 0.60 5.93 5.74
CA LYS A 69 -0.67 6.53 6.18
C LYS A 69 -0.48 7.88 6.87
N LEU A 70 0.56 8.04 7.70
CA LEU A 70 0.85 9.30 8.37
C LEU A 70 1.17 10.40 7.36
N VAL A 71 2.04 10.11 6.39
CA VAL A 71 2.40 11.02 5.31
C VAL A 71 1.18 11.36 4.46
N ALA A 72 0.40 10.36 4.05
CA ALA A 72 -0.83 10.56 3.28
C ALA A 72 -1.84 11.45 4.03
N LYS A 73 -2.05 11.23 5.33
CA LYS A 73 -2.93 12.08 6.15
C LYS A 73 -2.39 13.49 6.32
N ARG A 74 -1.07 13.68 6.44
CA ARG A 74 -0.46 15.00 6.55
C ARG A 74 -0.65 15.81 5.26
N HIS A 75 -0.48 15.19 4.11
CA HIS A 75 -0.74 15.83 2.82
C HIS A 75 -2.24 16.00 2.55
N ALA A 76 -3.10 15.06 2.97
CA ALA A 76 -4.54 15.20 2.85
C ALA A 76 -5.11 16.27 3.80
N GLY A 77 -4.49 16.51 4.96
CA GLY A 77 -4.81 17.63 5.84
C GLY A 77 -4.54 18.97 5.18
N ALA A 78 -3.42 19.09 4.46
CA ALA A 78 -3.12 20.28 3.65
C ALA A 78 -4.09 20.47 2.46
N PHE A 79 -4.68 19.39 1.95
CA PHE A 79 -5.72 19.45 0.90
C PHE A 79 -7.13 19.68 1.43
N LYS A 80 -7.41 19.43 2.72
CA LYS A 80 -8.74 19.57 3.33
C LYS A 80 -9.09 21.01 3.74
N GLU A 81 -8.14 21.93 3.70
CA GLU A 81 -8.35 23.32 4.12
C GLU A 81 -8.81 24.24 2.97
N GLY A 82 -9.08 23.69 1.78
CA GLY A 82 -9.76 24.37 0.68
C GLY A 82 -11.06 23.67 0.30
N ASP A 83 -12.18 24.17 0.81
CA ASP A 83 -13.57 23.95 0.40
C ASP A 83 -13.99 22.54 -0.07
N VAL A 84 -14.66 21.80 0.83
CA VAL A 84 -15.71 20.86 0.43
C VAL A 84 -16.97 21.16 1.23
N PRO A 85 -18.05 21.70 0.61
CA PRO A 85 -19.32 21.84 1.29
C PRO A 85 -19.80 20.44 1.63
N VAL A 86 -19.93 20.18 2.93
CA VAL A 86 -20.66 19.02 3.43
C VAL A 86 -22.09 19.17 2.94
N LEU A 87 -22.46 18.38 1.91
CA LEU A 87 -23.85 18.15 1.58
C LEU A 87 -24.48 17.48 2.79
N GLY A 88 -25.06 18.31 3.65
CA GLY A 88 -25.96 17.90 4.71
C GLY A 88 -27.20 17.27 4.09
N ALA A 89 -27.55 16.13 4.68
CA ALA A 89 -28.89 15.56 4.90
C ALA A 89 -29.99 15.86 3.88
#